data_AF-A0A7S1CP42-F1
#
_entry.id   AF-A0A7S1CP42-F1
#
_cell.length_a   1.000
_cell.length_b   1.000
_cell.length_c   1.000
_cell.angle_alpha   90.00
_cell.angle_beta   90.00
_cell.angle_gamma   90.00
#
_symmetry.space_group_name_H-M   'P 1'
#
loop_
_entity.id
_entity.type
_entity.pdbx_description
1 polymer ?
#
loop_
_entity_poly.entity_id
_entity_poly.type
_entity_poly.pdbx_seq_one_letter_code
_entity_poly.pdbx_strand_id
1 'polypeptide(L)'
;EHMASAPAGLRTGFVTDEMNRFHRFFVQDTLVAEAVGGIFFSLGLSYLILVLATANIVVATMAIATISSLVVSVVGFTVLMGWKLGFIEAVIFVMVVGLSFDYTVHLSDAYLANDYEDRHSRVRSMLVHMGISVSSGAVSTLGASVFLMFGFIRFFAKFGQVLFFLIVMSLLVSLFV
;
A
#
# COMPACT_ATOMS: atom_id res chain seq x y z
N GLU A 1 -20.10 -23.68 -23.89
CA GLU A 1 -21.20 -24.00 -24.83
C GLU A 1 -21.80 -25.40 -24.68
N HIS A 2 -21.02 -26.49 -24.68
CA HIS A 2 -21.55 -27.87 -24.75
C HIS A 2 -22.61 -28.29 -23.68
N MET A 3 -22.63 -27.66 -22.50
CA MET A 3 -23.65 -27.91 -21.47
C MET A 3 -25.05 -27.41 -21.88
N ALA A 4 -25.15 -26.36 -22.70
CA ALA A 4 -26.43 -25.80 -23.12
C ALA A 4 -27.20 -26.76 -24.06
N SER A 5 -26.48 -27.53 -24.87
CA SER A 5 -26.99 -28.57 -25.75
C SER A 5 -27.23 -29.94 -25.06
N ALA A 6 -26.90 -30.07 -23.77
CA ALA A 6 -27.04 -31.35 -23.07
C ALA A 6 -28.51 -31.66 -22.71
N PRO A 7 -28.91 -32.96 -22.66
CA PRO A 7 -30.23 -33.38 -22.20
C PRO A 7 -30.55 -32.86 -20.79
N ALA A 8 -31.84 -32.68 -20.48
CA ALA A 8 -32.29 -32.02 -19.24
C ALA A 8 -31.68 -32.61 -17.94
N GLY A 9 -31.48 -33.93 -17.87
CA GLY A 9 -30.86 -34.60 -16.72
C GLY A 9 -29.33 -34.51 -16.61
N LEU A 10 -28.64 -33.99 -17.62
CA LEU A 10 -27.17 -33.92 -17.71
C LEU A 10 -26.61 -32.48 -17.69
N ARG A 11 -27.49 -31.47 -17.62
CA ARG A 11 -27.12 -30.04 -17.57
C ARG A 11 -26.43 -29.60 -16.28
N THR A 12 -26.42 -30.43 -15.24
CA THR A 12 -25.82 -30.16 -13.93
C THR A 12 -24.39 -30.71 -13.77
N GLY A 13 -23.80 -31.26 -14.84
CA GLY A 13 -22.41 -31.72 -14.83
C GLY A 13 -21.44 -30.58 -14.51
N PHE A 14 -20.46 -30.86 -13.66
CA PHE A 14 -19.36 -29.95 -13.32
C PHE A 14 -18.02 -30.64 -13.56
N VAL A 15 -17.00 -29.85 -13.92
CA VAL A 15 -15.64 -30.37 -14.16
C VAL A 15 -14.84 -30.24 -12.87
N THR A 16 -14.23 -31.35 -12.43
CA THR A 16 -13.26 -31.37 -11.33
C THR A 16 -11.87 -31.74 -11.86
N ASP A 17 -10.84 -31.49 -11.05
CA ASP A 17 -9.47 -31.93 -11.31
C ASP A 17 -8.87 -32.47 -10.02
N GLU A 18 -8.41 -33.73 -10.03
CA GLU A 18 -7.81 -34.39 -8.86
C GLU A 18 -6.52 -33.68 -8.40
N MET A 19 -5.83 -32.99 -9.32
CA MET A 19 -4.57 -32.27 -9.05
C MET A 19 -4.80 -30.85 -8.46
N ASN A 20 -6.05 -30.47 -8.14
CA ASN A 20 -6.42 -29.16 -7.60
C ASN A 20 -5.97 -27.96 -8.46
N ARG A 21 -5.79 -28.12 -9.77
CA ARG A 21 -5.34 -27.04 -10.67
C ARG A 21 -6.38 -25.93 -10.79
N PHE A 22 -7.67 -26.27 -10.87
CA PHE A 22 -8.76 -25.29 -10.84
C PHE A 22 -8.80 -24.50 -9.53
N HIS A 23 -8.56 -25.16 -8.39
CA HIS A 23 -8.48 -24.47 -7.09
C HIS A 23 -7.31 -23.47 -7.05
N ARG A 24 -6.11 -23.86 -7.50
CA ARG A 24 -4.95 -22.96 -7.58
C ARG A 24 -5.17 -21.79 -8.54
N PHE A 25 -5.81 -22.04 -9.68
CA PHE A 25 -6.17 -21.00 -10.64
C PHE A 25 -7.16 -20.00 -10.02
N PHE A 26 -8.24 -20.49 -9.43
CA PHE A 26 -9.25 -19.66 -8.78
C PHE A 26 -8.68 -18.83 -7.61
N VAL A 27 -7.83 -19.42 -6.78
CA VAL A 27 -7.13 -18.70 -5.70
C VAL A 27 -6.20 -17.62 -6.27
N GLN A 28 -5.46 -17.90 -7.34
CA GLN A 28 -4.59 -16.91 -7.97
C GLN A 28 -5.38 -15.74 -8.58
N ASP A 29 -6.45 -16.04 -9.30
CA ASP A 29 -7.35 -15.05 -9.93
C ASP A 29 -8.01 -14.16 -8.88
N THR A 30 -8.56 -14.77 -7.82
CA THR A 30 -9.13 -14.07 -6.66
C THR A 30 -8.08 -13.19 -5.97
N LEU A 31 -6.86 -13.69 -5.73
CA LEU A 31 -5.80 -12.90 -5.10
C LEU A 31 -5.39 -11.67 -5.93
N VAL A 32 -5.36 -11.78 -7.27
CA VAL A 32 -5.10 -10.64 -8.15
C VAL A 32 -6.26 -9.64 -8.08
N ALA A 33 -7.50 -10.12 -8.18
CA ALA A 33 -8.69 -9.27 -8.13
C ALA A 33 -8.82 -8.51 -6.80
N GLU A 34 -8.64 -9.20 -5.67
CA GLU A 34 -8.67 -8.60 -4.32
C GLU A 34 -7.51 -7.64 -4.07
N ALA A 35 -6.29 -7.96 -4.55
CA ALA A 35 -5.15 -7.05 -4.40
C ALA A 35 -5.36 -5.75 -5.20
N VAL A 36 -5.78 -5.84 -6.47
CA VAL A 36 -6.02 -4.67 -7.33
C VAL A 36 -7.23 -3.88 -6.84
N GLY A 37 -8.34 -4.55 -6.53
CA GLY A 37 -9.55 -3.94 -5.98
C GLY A 37 -9.29 -3.26 -4.64
N GLY A 38 -8.53 -3.91 -3.76
CA GLY A 38 -8.11 -3.38 -2.47
C GLY A 38 -7.25 -2.13 -2.59
N ILE A 39 -6.32 -2.06 -3.54
CA ILE A 39 -5.51 -0.86 -3.82
C ILE A 39 -6.41 0.30 -4.28
N PHE A 40 -7.31 0.09 -5.24
CA PHE A 40 -8.19 1.16 -5.70
C PHE A 40 -9.20 1.62 -4.64
N PHE A 41 -9.77 0.68 -3.87
CA PHE A 41 -10.69 0.99 -2.79
C PHE A 41 -10.01 1.78 -1.66
N SER A 42 -8.81 1.34 -1.23
CA SER A 42 -8.04 2.06 -0.20
C SER A 42 -7.60 3.45 -0.66
N LEU A 43 -7.07 3.60 -1.88
CA LEU A 43 -6.74 4.94 -2.43
C LEU A 43 -7.96 5.86 -2.51
N GLY A 44 -9.11 5.35 -2.95
CA GLY A 44 -10.36 6.12 -3.01
C GLY A 44 -10.88 6.55 -1.64
N LEU A 45 -10.84 5.64 -0.66
CA LEU A 45 -11.21 5.92 0.74
C LEU A 45 -10.23 6.90 1.39
N SER A 46 -8.92 6.72 1.18
CA SER A 46 -7.88 7.65 1.66
C SER A 46 -8.05 9.04 1.07
N TYR A 47 -8.42 9.17 -0.22
CA TYR A 47 -8.69 10.48 -0.82
C TYR A 47 -9.88 11.18 -0.15
N LEU A 48 -10.98 10.45 0.08
CA LEU A 48 -12.15 10.98 0.78
C LEU A 48 -11.79 11.46 2.20
N ILE A 49 -11.07 10.63 2.96
CA ILE A 49 -10.63 10.97 4.32
C ILE A 49 -9.68 12.18 4.32
N LEU A 50 -8.72 12.23 3.39
CA LEU A 50 -7.81 13.37 3.23
C LEU A 50 -8.55 14.67 2.89
N VAL A 51 -9.50 14.65 1.97
CA VAL A 51 -10.32 15.84 1.63
C VAL A 51 -11.12 16.31 2.84
N LEU A 52 -11.70 15.39 3.62
CA LEU A 52 -12.46 15.72 4.83
C LEU A 52 -11.57 16.25 5.97
N ALA A 53 -10.39 15.68 6.18
CA ALA A 53 -9.47 16.08 7.24
C ALA A 53 -8.78 17.42 6.94
N THR A 54 -8.30 17.60 5.70
CA THR A 54 -7.55 18.80 5.29
C THR A 54 -8.44 19.97 4.86
N ALA A 55 -9.71 19.72 4.57
CA ALA A 55 -10.63 20.65 3.89
C ALA A 55 -10.06 21.27 2.59
N ASN A 56 -9.01 20.68 2.01
CA ASN A 56 -8.25 21.27 0.89
C ASN A 56 -7.97 20.22 -0.19
N ILE A 57 -8.73 20.31 -1.28
CA ILE A 57 -8.65 19.39 -2.42
C ILE A 57 -7.25 19.35 -3.02
N VAL A 58 -6.53 20.48 -3.11
CA VAL A 58 -5.19 20.52 -3.72
C VAL A 58 -4.21 19.70 -2.89
N VAL A 59 -4.18 19.91 -1.57
CA VAL A 59 -3.31 19.14 -0.66
C VAL A 59 -3.67 17.65 -0.68
N ALA A 60 -4.97 17.31 -0.66
CA ALA A 60 -5.42 15.93 -0.75
C ALA A 60 -5.02 15.25 -2.09
N THR A 61 -5.07 15.95 -3.22
CA THR A 61 -4.63 15.40 -4.51
C THR A 61 -3.11 15.19 -4.57
N MET A 62 -2.31 16.11 -4.04
CA MET A 62 -0.85 15.96 -3.93
C MET A 62 -0.50 14.77 -3.02
N ALA A 63 -1.15 14.65 -1.86
CA ALA A 63 -0.95 13.54 -0.94
C ALA A 63 -1.28 12.17 -1.57
N ILE A 64 -2.37 12.07 -2.33
CA ILE A 64 -2.74 10.83 -3.04
C ILE A 64 -1.80 10.52 -4.22
N ALA A 65 -1.27 11.53 -4.92
CA ALA A 65 -0.24 11.31 -5.93
C ALA A 65 1.04 10.73 -5.30
N THR A 66 1.47 11.28 -4.16
CA THR A 66 2.59 10.76 -3.36
C THR A 66 2.35 9.31 -2.92
N ILE A 67 1.21 9.01 -2.28
CA ILE A 67 0.89 7.64 -1.84
C ILE A 67 0.83 6.67 -3.02
N SER A 68 0.23 7.07 -4.15
CA SER A 68 0.18 6.25 -5.37
C SER A 68 1.57 5.92 -5.91
N SER A 69 2.50 6.89 -5.87
CA SER A 69 3.89 6.67 -6.29
C SER A 69 4.64 5.67 -5.38
N LEU A 70 4.34 5.67 -4.08
CA LEU A 70 4.90 4.71 -3.12
C LEU A 70 4.38 3.29 -3.37
N VAL A 71 3.08 3.13 -3.62
CA VAL A 71 2.48 1.83 -3.97
C VAL A 71 3.12 1.28 -5.26
N VAL A 72 3.25 2.11 -6.30
CA VAL A 72 3.95 1.71 -7.55
C VAL A 72 5.42 1.33 -7.29
N SER A 73 6.13 2.09 -6.44
CA SER A 73 7.52 1.80 -6.09
C SER A 73 7.67 0.46 -5.36
N VAL A 74 6.76 0.13 -4.45
CA VAL A 74 6.75 -1.15 -3.72
C VAL A 74 6.44 -2.33 -4.65
N VAL A 75 5.45 -2.18 -5.55
CA VAL A 75 5.17 -3.20 -6.58
C VAL A 75 6.41 -3.40 -7.45
N GLY A 76 7.06 -2.32 -7.91
CA GLY A 76 8.33 -2.37 -8.64
C GLY A 76 9.43 -3.11 -7.88
N PHE A 77 9.63 -2.82 -6.59
CA PHE A 77 10.60 -3.49 -5.72
C PHE A 77 10.38 -5.01 -5.65
N THR A 78 9.13 -5.47 -5.50
CA THR A 78 8.84 -6.92 -5.45
C THR A 78 9.09 -7.62 -6.79
N VAL A 79 8.85 -6.94 -7.91
CA VAL A 79 9.21 -7.45 -9.25
C VAL A 79 10.72 -7.53 -9.41
N LEU A 80 11.48 -6.52 -8.96
CA LEU A 80 12.96 -6.53 -8.97
C LEU A 80 13.55 -7.65 -8.10
N MET A 81 12.92 -7.97 -6.98
CA MET A 81 13.28 -9.10 -6.12
C MET A 81 12.85 -10.47 -6.69
N GLY A 82 12.23 -10.51 -7.88
CA GLY A 82 11.78 -11.74 -8.54
C GLY A 82 10.65 -12.47 -7.80
N TRP A 83 9.89 -11.76 -6.95
CA TRP A 83 8.83 -12.38 -6.17
C TRP A 83 7.58 -12.57 -7.03
N LYS A 84 6.98 -13.76 -6.94
CA LYS A 84 5.68 -14.04 -7.53
C LYS A 84 4.59 -13.59 -6.57
N LEU A 85 3.50 -13.05 -7.11
CA LEU A 85 2.31 -12.72 -6.33
C LEU A 85 1.71 -14.00 -5.75
N GLY A 86 1.91 -14.23 -4.46
CA GLY A 86 1.20 -15.24 -3.66
C GLY A 86 0.38 -14.58 -2.56
N PHE A 87 -0.19 -15.41 -1.69
CA PHE A 87 -0.98 -14.97 -0.54
C PHE A 87 -0.22 -14.01 0.39
N ILE A 88 1.07 -14.30 0.66
CA ILE A 88 1.91 -13.47 1.54
C ILE A 88 2.14 -12.09 0.92
N GLU A 89 2.47 -12.04 -0.36
CA GLU A 89 2.74 -10.81 -1.09
C GLU A 89 1.48 -9.94 -1.22
N ALA A 90 0.32 -10.54 -1.49
CA ALA A 90 -0.97 -9.85 -1.55
C ALA A 90 -1.32 -9.19 -0.20
N VAL A 91 -1.19 -9.91 0.92
CA VAL A 91 -1.42 -9.35 2.27
C VAL A 91 -0.42 -8.23 2.59
N ILE A 92 0.86 -8.39 2.21
CA ILE A 92 1.88 -7.35 2.40
C ILE A 92 1.52 -6.09 1.59
N PHE A 93 1.06 -6.19 0.34
CA PHE A 93 0.68 -5.01 -0.45
C PHE A 93 -0.47 -4.24 0.20
N VAL A 94 -1.53 -4.91 0.66
CA VAL A 94 -2.65 -4.24 1.35
C VAL A 94 -2.17 -3.54 2.63
N MET A 95 -1.32 -4.18 3.43
CA MET A 95 -0.71 -3.56 4.62
C MET A 95 0.24 -2.40 4.31
N VAL A 96 0.78 -2.32 3.09
CA VAL A 96 1.74 -1.30 2.64
C VAL A 96 1.08 -0.15 1.88
N VAL A 97 -0.16 -0.29 1.39
CA VAL A 97 -1.01 0.89 1.18
C VAL A 97 -1.38 1.50 2.54
N GLY A 98 -1.53 0.65 3.56
CA GLY A 98 -1.31 1.01 4.96
C GLY A 98 0.11 1.54 5.23
N LEU A 99 0.28 2.34 6.28
CA LEU A 99 1.57 2.94 6.70
C LEU A 99 2.15 3.98 5.72
N SER A 100 2.00 3.80 4.40
CA SER A 100 2.37 4.82 3.38
C SER A 100 1.70 6.16 3.63
N PHE A 101 0.48 6.16 4.18
CA PHE A 101 -0.30 7.37 4.40
C PHE A 101 0.08 8.16 5.66
N ASP A 102 0.68 7.52 6.68
CA ASP A 102 0.86 8.14 8.00
C ASP A 102 1.73 9.41 7.90
N TYR A 103 2.86 9.31 7.20
CA TYR A 103 3.79 10.42 7.02
C TYR A 103 3.18 11.58 6.21
N THR A 104 2.57 11.27 5.06
CA THR A 104 2.01 12.28 4.17
C THR A 104 0.83 13.01 4.79
N VAL A 105 -0.03 12.31 5.56
CA VAL A 105 -1.16 12.92 6.30
C VAL A 105 -0.65 13.86 7.40
N HIS A 106 0.28 13.41 8.24
CA HIS A 106 0.80 14.24 9.35
C HIS A 106 1.54 15.49 8.89
N LEU A 107 2.29 15.41 7.78
CA LEU A 107 2.92 16.58 7.16
C LEU A 107 1.87 17.52 6.54
N SER A 108 0.87 16.98 5.82
CA SER A 108 -0.21 17.78 5.21
C SER A 108 -1.04 18.54 6.24
N ASP A 109 -1.39 17.90 7.36
CA ASP A 109 -2.15 18.50 8.46
C ASP A 109 -1.36 19.63 9.13
N ALA A 110 -0.09 19.39 9.47
CA ALA A 110 0.77 20.43 10.06
C ALA A 110 1.20 21.55 9.09
N TYR A 111 1.05 21.35 7.77
CA TYR A 111 1.14 22.42 6.78
C TYR A 111 -0.12 23.28 6.71
N LEU A 112 -1.26 22.77 7.19
CA LEU A 112 -2.55 23.47 7.18
C LEU A 112 -2.86 24.14 8.52
N ALA A 113 -2.44 23.54 9.63
CA ALA A 113 -2.65 24.01 11.01
C ALA A 113 -1.80 25.23 11.43
N ASN A 114 -1.04 25.85 10.52
CA ASN A 114 -0.14 26.96 10.84
C ASN A 114 -0.47 28.27 10.07
N ASP A 115 -0.55 29.37 10.81
CA ASP A 115 -1.08 30.67 10.37
C ASP A 115 -0.13 31.52 9.50
N TYR A 116 0.95 30.93 8.95
CA TYR A 116 1.89 31.68 8.12
C TYR A 116 1.32 31.93 6.72
N GLU A 117 1.31 33.20 6.27
CA GLU A 117 0.89 33.57 4.91
C GLU A 117 1.86 33.06 3.83
N ASP A 118 3.16 33.07 4.14
CA ASP A 118 4.22 32.66 3.21
C ASP A 118 4.43 31.13 3.19
N ARG A 119 4.54 30.57 1.97
CA ARG A 119 4.70 29.12 1.76
C ARG A 119 5.99 28.56 2.35
N HIS A 120 7.12 29.26 2.23
CA HIS A 120 8.38 28.79 2.79
C HIS A 120 8.32 28.76 4.33
N SER A 121 7.66 29.74 4.93
CA SER A 121 7.43 29.83 6.37
C SER A 121 6.53 28.69 6.87
N ARG A 122 5.46 28.34 6.14
CA ARG A 122 4.61 27.16 6.42
C ARG A 122 5.39 25.85 6.34
N VAL A 123 6.13 25.61 5.25
CA VAL A 123 6.96 24.38 5.10
C VAL A 123 7.99 24.29 6.21
N ARG A 124 8.70 25.38 6.52
CA ARG A 124 9.70 25.41 7.60
C ARG A 124 9.07 25.12 8.97
N SER A 125 7.91 25.71 9.27
CA SER A 125 7.17 25.47 10.51
C SER A 125 6.72 24.02 10.62
N MET A 126 6.13 23.46 9.56
CA MET A 126 5.72 22.05 9.45
C MET A 126 6.90 21.10 9.71
N LEU A 127 8.05 21.31 9.03
CA LEU A 127 9.24 20.48 9.19
C LEU A 127 9.84 20.57 10.61
N VAL A 128 9.81 21.74 11.25
CA VAL A 128 10.31 21.91 12.62
C VAL A 128 9.43 21.19 13.65
N HIS A 129 8.09 21.25 13.51
CA HIS A 129 7.18 20.69 14.50
C HIS A 129 6.89 19.19 14.28
N MET A 130 6.57 18.79 13.04
CA MET A 130 6.25 17.38 12.74
C MET A 130 7.43 16.58 12.18
N GLY A 131 8.41 17.22 11.54
CA GLY A 131 9.54 16.51 10.93
C GLY A 131 10.36 15.70 11.95
N ILE A 132 10.54 16.20 13.18
CA ILE A 132 11.21 15.46 14.27
C ILE A 132 10.38 14.25 14.71
N SER A 133 9.06 14.42 14.88
CA SER A 133 8.15 13.34 15.25
C SER A 133 8.15 12.23 14.18
N VAL A 134 7.86 12.61 12.93
CA VAL A 134 7.83 11.73 11.74
C VAL A 134 9.16 10.99 11.55
N SER A 135 10.30 11.68 11.60
CA SER A 135 11.60 11.05 11.43
C SER A 135 11.97 10.13 12.58
N SER A 136 11.64 10.47 13.84
CA SER A 136 11.86 9.57 14.98
C SER A 136 11.01 8.29 14.88
N GLY A 137 9.74 8.42 14.45
CA GLY A 137 8.86 7.30 14.11
C GLY A 137 9.49 6.42 13.03
N ALA A 138 9.87 7.02 11.90
CA ALA A 138 10.53 6.31 10.81
C ALA A 138 11.82 5.57 11.23
N VAL A 139 12.67 6.18 12.06
CA VAL A 139 13.87 5.50 12.60
C VAL A 139 13.49 4.29 13.47
N SER A 140 12.46 4.41 14.31
CA SER A 140 12.00 3.28 15.13
C SER A 140 11.44 2.13 14.28
N THR A 141 10.65 2.44 13.25
CA THR A 141 10.07 1.44 12.35
C THR A 141 11.14 0.83 11.43
N LEU A 142 12.14 1.61 10.99
CA LEU A 142 13.31 1.10 10.28
C LEU A 142 14.09 0.12 11.17
N GLY A 143 14.36 0.48 12.43
CA GLY A 143 15.00 -0.42 13.40
C GLY A 143 14.23 -1.73 13.56
N ALA A 144 12.91 -1.66 13.77
CA ALA A 144 12.05 -2.84 13.85
C ALA A 144 12.07 -3.68 12.55
N SER A 145 12.03 -3.03 11.38
CA SER A 145 12.07 -3.72 10.08
C SER A 145 13.37 -4.48 9.86
N VAL A 146 14.52 -3.93 10.28
CA VAL A 146 15.82 -4.63 10.23
C VAL A 146 15.80 -5.89 11.09
N PHE A 147 15.27 -5.84 12.31
CA PHE A 147 15.12 -7.06 13.13
C PHE A 147 14.19 -8.09 12.48
N LEU A 148 13.09 -7.65 11.86
CA LEU A 148 12.15 -8.54 11.15
C LEU A 148 12.78 -9.21 9.92
N MET A 149 13.71 -8.56 9.21
CA MET A 149 14.44 -9.14 8.08
C MET A 149 15.25 -10.40 8.45
N PHE A 150 15.71 -10.51 9.70
CA PHE A 150 16.40 -11.70 10.23
C PHE A 150 15.43 -12.73 10.86
N GLY A 151 14.11 -12.53 10.74
CA GLY A 151 13.10 -13.44 11.25
C GLY A 151 13.09 -14.80 10.53
N PHE A 152 12.98 -15.89 11.29
CA PHE A 152 12.92 -17.25 10.75
C PHE A 152 11.67 -17.52 9.89
N ILE A 153 10.56 -16.83 10.17
CA ILE A 153 9.29 -16.98 9.45
C ILE A 153 9.31 -16.11 8.18
N ARG A 154 9.11 -16.76 7.02
CA ARG A 154 9.14 -16.11 5.69
C ARG A 154 8.25 -14.86 5.57
N PHE A 155 7.09 -14.87 6.22
CA PHE A 155 6.20 -13.70 6.27
C PHE A 155 6.88 -12.49 6.91
N PHE A 156 7.47 -12.64 8.10
CA PHE A 156 8.16 -11.54 8.78
C PHE A 156 9.41 -11.07 8.04
N ALA A 157 10.20 -11.99 7.47
CA ALA A 157 11.36 -11.63 6.67
C ALA A 157 10.98 -10.79 5.43
N LYS A 158 9.96 -11.21 4.68
CA LYS A 158 9.47 -10.46 3.51
C LYS A 158 8.82 -9.12 3.90
N PHE A 159 8.00 -9.13 4.95
CA PHE A 159 7.37 -7.91 5.46
C PHE A 159 8.42 -6.90 5.93
N GLY A 160 9.45 -7.33 6.67
CA GLY A 160 10.56 -6.47 7.09
C GLY A 160 11.32 -5.85 5.91
N GLN A 161 11.61 -6.63 4.86
CA GLN A 161 12.27 -6.11 3.65
C GLN A 161 11.43 -5.06 2.91
N VAL A 162 10.12 -5.31 2.74
CA VAL A 162 9.22 -4.35 2.07
C VAL A 162 8.98 -3.13 2.94
N LEU A 163 8.83 -3.29 4.26
CA LEU A 163 8.64 -2.20 5.21
C LEU A 163 9.88 -1.28 5.27
N PHE A 164 11.08 -1.86 5.28
CA PHE A 164 12.34 -1.09 5.21
C PHE A 164 12.39 -0.25 3.93
N PHE A 165 12.13 -0.87 2.77
CA PHE A 165 12.11 -0.18 1.48
C PHE A 165 11.05 0.92 1.44
N LEU A 166 9.84 0.64 1.94
CA LEU A 166 8.73 1.59 2.01
C LEU A 166 9.12 2.84 2.80
N ILE A 167 9.66 2.69 4.01
CA ILE A 167 9.96 3.85 4.87
C ILE A 167 11.08 4.70 4.25
N VAL A 168 12.12 4.07 3.68
CA VAL A 168 13.17 4.80 2.96
C VAL A 168 12.57 5.58 1.78
N MET A 169 11.72 4.97 0.96
CA MET A 169 11.08 5.66 -0.17
C MET A 169 10.08 6.72 0.28
N SER A 170 9.32 6.49 1.36
CA SER A 170 8.36 7.47 1.89
C SER A 170 9.05 8.70 2.45
N LEU A 171 10.17 8.53 3.19
CA LEU A 171 10.99 9.65 3.64
C LEU A 171 11.59 10.46 2.48
N LEU A 172 12.01 9.79 1.40
CA LEU A 172 12.52 10.48 0.21
C LEU A 172 11.39 11.25 -0.49
N VAL A 173 10.34 10.55 -0.94
CA VAL A 173 9.26 11.17 -1.73
C VAL A 173 8.54 12.26 -0.92
N SER A 174 8.21 12.03 0.35
CA SER A 174 7.49 13.00 1.19
C SER A 174 8.34 14.19 1.67
N LEU A 175 9.65 14.20 1.43
CA LEU A 175 10.53 15.34 1.68
C LEU A 175 10.82 16.15 0.39
N PHE A 176 10.70 15.51 -0.78
CA PHE A 176 10.94 16.14 -2.09
C PHE A 176 9.66 16.60 -2.81
N VAL A 177 8.48 16.11 -2.44
CA VAL A 177 7.16 16.43 -3.02
C VAL A 177 6.29 17.19 -2.01
#